data_AF-A0A7J4BBF5-F1
#
_entry.id   AF-A0A7J4BBF5-F1
#
_cell.length_a   1.000
_cell.length_b   1.000
_cell.length_c   1.000
_cell.angle_alpha   90.00
_cell.angle_beta   90.00
_cell.angle_gamma   90.00
#
_symmetry.space_group_name_H-M   'P 1'
#
loop_
_entity.id
_entity.type
_entity.pdbx_description
1 polymer ?
#
loop_
_entity_poly.entity_id
_entity_poly.type
_entity_poly.pdbx_seq_one_letter_code
_entity_poly.pdbx_strand_id
1 'polypeptide(L)' 'MFNIIEWIKKAETKEQKLNRIALLVLALGAGLWSFASFFSGFFRGFSTLLVVGAFTFLIGIIIYAFAQFIELRER' A
#
# COMPACT_ATOMS: atom_id res chain seq x y z
N MET A 1 -18.24 -5.35 12.88
CA MET A 1 -16.83 -4.94 12.98
C MET A 1 -16.10 -5.44 11.74
N PHE A 2 -15.37 -4.59 11.00
CA PHE A 2 -14.72 -4.99 9.74
C PHE A 2 -13.42 -5.77 10.03
N ASN A 3 -13.30 -6.99 9.51
CA ASN A 3 -12.09 -7.82 9.66
C ASN A 3 -11.28 -7.80 8.36
N ILE A 4 -10.16 -7.08 8.36
CA ILE A 4 -9.28 -6.91 7.19
C ILE A 4 -8.77 -8.27 6.67
N ILE A 5 -8.47 -9.20 7.57
CA ILE A 5 -7.94 -10.53 7.20
C ILE A 5 -9.01 -11.34 6.47
N GLU A 6 -10.25 -11.31 6.97
CA GLU A 6 -11.38 -11.99 6.33
C GLU A 6 -11.71 -11.34 4.97
N TRP A 7 -11.64 -10.01 4.89
CA TRP A 7 -11.82 -9.28 3.63
C TRP A 7 -10.76 -9.65 2.59
N ILE A 8 -9.48 -9.79 2.95
CA ILE A 8 -8.44 -10.26 2.00
C ILE A 8 -8.69 -11.73 1.61
N LYS A 9 -9.06 -12.59 2.57
CA LYS A 9 -9.33 -14.02 2.33
C LYS A 9 -10.53 -14.26 1.42
N LYS A 10 -11.50 -13.33 1.39
CA LYS A 10 -12.66 -13.36 0.48
C LYS A 10 -12.31 -13.06 -0.99
N ALA A 11 -11.04 -12.89 -1.35
CA ALA A 11 -10.68 -12.77 -2.76
C ALA A 11 -10.50 -14.17 -3.34
N GLU A 12 -11.25 -14.49 -4.40
CA GLU A 12 -11.26 -15.84 -4.98
C GLU A 12 -10.04 -16.07 -5.88
N THR A 13 -9.63 -15.03 -6.61
CA THR A 13 -8.48 -15.10 -7.52
C THR A 13 -7.19 -14.60 -6.87
N LYS A 14 -6.05 -15.10 -7.34
CA LYS A 14 -4.72 -14.65 -6.88
C LYS A 14 -4.52 -13.15 -7.15
N GLU A 15 -5.03 -12.65 -8.26
CA GLU A 15 -4.98 -11.23 -8.62
C GLU A 15 -5.82 -10.35 -7.73
N GLN A 16 -7.05 -10.75 -7.41
CA GLN A 16 -7.88 -10.00 -6.47
C GLN A 16 -7.22 -9.92 -5.09
N LYS A 17 -6.53 -10.98 -4.65
CA LYS A 17 -5.75 -10.95 -3.40
C LYS A 17 -4.61 -9.94 -3.50
N LEU A 18 -3.82 -9.99 -4.58
CA LEU A 18 -2.70 -9.07 -4.79
C LEU A 18 -3.15 -7.61 -4.92
N ASN A 19 -4.26 -7.34 -5.63
CA ASN A 19 -4.86 -6.01 -5.72
C ASN A 19 -5.34 -5.50 -4.36
N ARG A 20 -5.95 -6.35 -3.52
CA ARG A 20 -6.34 -5.97 -2.15
C ARG A 20 -5.13 -5.66 -1.26
N ILE A 21 -4.07 -6.45 -1.37
CA ILE A 21 -2.82 -6.21 -0.65
C ILE A 21 -2.18 -4.90 -1.12
N ALA A 22 -2.09 -4.68 -2.44
CA ALA A 22 -1.56 -3.45 -3.01
C ALA A 22 -2.32 -2.22 -2.51
N LEU A 23 -3.65 -2.27 -2.50
CA LEU A 23 -4.49 -1.19 -1.98
C LEU A 23 -4.17 -0.86 -0.52
N LEU A 24 -4.01 -1.87 0.34
CA LEU A 24 -3.68 -1.67 1.76
C LEU A 24 -2.30 -1.05 1.93
N VAL A 25 -1.30 -1.53 1.18
CA VAL A 25 0.07 -1.00 1.24
C VAL A 25 0.12 0.44 0.72
N LEU A 26 -0.59 0.74 -0.37
CA LEU A 26 -0.72 2.10 -0.90
C LEU A 26 -1.38 3.04 0.12
N ALA A 27 -2.47 2.62 0.77
CA ALA A 27 -3.16 3.42 1.78
C ALA A 27 -2.27 3.68 3.00
N LEU A 28 -1.53 2.67 3.47
CA LEU A 28 -0.58 2.81 4.58
C LEU A 28 0.59 3.74 4.21
N GLY A 29 1.17 3.56 3.02
CA GLY A 29 2.24 4.42 2.53
C GLY A 29 1.82 5.87 2.36
N ALA A 30 0.67 6.11 1.73
CA ALA A 30 0.11 7.45 1.56
C ALA A 30 -0.25 8.10 2.90
N GLY A 31 -0.81 7.32 3.83
CA GLY A 31 -1.12 7.77 5.19
C GLY A 31 0.12 8.17 5.97
N LEU A 32 1.15 7.30 6.00
CA LEU A 32 2.44 7.58 6.64
C LEU A 32 3.13 8.79 6.04
N TRP A 33 3.13 8.89 4.71
CA TRP A 33 3.76 10.00 4.01
C TRP A 33 3.04 11.33 4.27
N SER A 34 1.71 11.34 4.24
CA SER A 34 0.90 12.53 4.54
C SER A 34 1.04 12.94 6.00
N PHE A 35 0.99 11.97 6.92
CA PHE A 35 1.18 12.20 8.35
C PHE A 35 2.57 12.78 8.64
N ALA A 36 3.62 12.17 8.11
CA ALA A 36 4.97 12.65 8.30
C ALA A 36 5.20 14.03 7.64
N SER A 37 4.57 14.30 6.48
CA SER A 37 4.60 15.61 5.84
C SER A 37 4.00 16.69 6.74
N PHE A 38 2.83 16.41 7.33
CA PHE A 38 2.14 17.34 8.23
C PHE A 38 2.99 17.70 9.45
N PHE A 39 3.68 16.72 10.05
CA PHE A 39 4.50 16.95 11.25
C PHE A 39 5.95 17.33 10.98
N SER A 40 6.43 17.23 9.73
CA SER A 40 7.82 17.56 9.36
C SER A 40 8.20 19.02 9.60
N GLY A 41 7.23 19.95 9.55
CA GLY A 41 7.44 21.36 9.91
C GLY A 41 7.64 21.59 11.41
N PHE A 42 7.25 20.64 12.25
CA PHE A 42 7.28 20.78 13.72
C PHE A 42 8.43 19.99 14.36
N PHE A 43 8.81 18.83 13.81
CA PHE A 43 9.88 18.02 14.37
C PHE A 43 10.80 17.42 13.30
N ARG A 44 12.12 17.58 13.48
CA ARG A 44 13.16 17.07 12.56
C ARG A 44 13.13 15.53 12.37
N GLY A 45 12.56 14.80 13.34
CA GLY A 45 12.46 13.33 13.31
C GLY A 45 11.48 12.75 12.28
N PHE A 46 10.61 13.56 11.68
CA PHE A 46 9.66 13.09 10.66
C PHE A 46 10.26 12.94 9.26
N SER A 47 11.50 13.40 9.03
CA SER A 47 12.21 13.20 7.77
C SER A 47 12.40 11.71 7.44
N THR A 48 12.74 10.88 8.42
CA THR A 48 12.85 9.42 8.23
C THR A 48 11.48 8.79 7.95
N LEU A 49 10.43 9.23 8.65
CA LEU A 49 9.06 8.73 8.45
C LEU A 49 8.50 9.09 7.07
N LEU A 50 8.85 10.28 6.55
CA LEU A 50 8.53 10.69 5.18
C LEU A 50 9.12 9.70 4.17
N VAL A 51 10.40 9.36 4.34
CA VAL A 51 11.10 8.40 3.48
C VAL A 51 10.48 7.01 3.57
N VAL A 52 10.21 6.53 4.79
CA VAL A 52 9.55 5.23 5.02
C VAL A 52 8.16 5.20 4.37
N GLY A 53 7.35 6.25 4.52
CA GLY A 53 6.04 6.36 3.87
C GLY A 53 6.15 6.32 2.34
N ALA A 54 7.09 7.07 1.77
CA ALA A 54 7.33 7.09 0.32
C ALA A 54 7.78 5.72 -0.22
N PHE A 55 8.70 5.03 0.45
CA PHE A 55 9.11 3.68 0.07
C PHE A 55 7.97 2.66 0.21
N THR A 56 7.16 2.77 1.27
CA THR A 56 5.99 1.90 1.47
C THR A 56 4.98 2.11 0.33
N PHE A 57 4.74 3.36 -0.04
CA PHE A 57 3.89 3.70 -1.19
C PHE A 57 4.44 3.15 -2.50
N LEU A 58 5.75 3.29 -2.74
CA LEU A 58 6.42 2.74 -3.92
C LEU A 58 6.29 1.21 -4.00
N ILE A 59 6.44 0.50 -2.88
CA ILE A 59 6.21 -0.95 -2.81
C ILE A 59 4.77 -1.28 -3.19
N GLY A 60 3.80 -0.51 -2.70
CA GLY A 60 2.39 -0.66 -3.08
C GLY A 60 2.16 -0.53 -4.59
N ILE A 61 2.81 0.44 -5.24
CA ILE A 61 2.75 0.61 -6.70
C ILE A 61 3.33 -0.60 -7.42
N ILE A 62 4.47 -1.11 -6.98
CA ILE A 62 5.12 -2.28 -7.59
C ILE A 62 4.22 -3.52 -7.49
N ILE A 63 3.62 -3.76 -6.32
CA ILE A 63 2.70 -4.89 -6.12
C ILE A 63 1.47 -4.73 -7.03
N TYR A 64 0.93 -3.51 -7.14
CA TYR A 64 -0.19 -3.23 -8.04
C TYR A 64 0.16 -3.48 -9.50
N ALA A 65 1.29 -2.97 -9.98
CA ALA A 65 1.76 -3.19 -11.35
C ALA A 65 1.99 -4.69 -11.64
N PHE A 66 2.54 -5.42 -10.66
CA PHE A 66 2.72 -6.87 -10.77
C PHE A 66 1.38 -7.62 -10.84
N ALA A 67 0.39 -7.21 -10.05
CA ALA A 67 -0.95 -7.78 -10.10
C ALA A 67 -1.60 -7.57 -11.47
N GLN A 68 -1.50 -6.36 -12.04
CA GLN A 68 -1.96 -6.05 -13.39
C GLN A 68 -1.23 -6.86 -14.47
N PHE A 69 0.07 -7.11 -14.28
CA PHE A 69 0.84 -7.94 -15.21
C PHE A 69 0.39 -9.40 -15.21
N ILE A 70 0.07 -9.99 -14.05
CA ILE A 70 -0.49 -11.35 -13.99
C ILE A 70 -1.84 -11.38 -14.72
N GLU A 71 -2.67 -10.36 -14.50
CA GLU A 71 -3.99 -10.21 -15.15
C GLU A 71 -3.92 -10.10 -16.67
N LEU A 72 -2.82 -9.59 -17.20
CA LEU A 72 -2.60 -9.53 -18.65
C LEU A 72 -2.05 -10.84 -19.22
N ARG A 73 -1.51 -11.73 -18.39
CA ARG A 73 -0.94 -13.02 -18.82
C ARG A 73 -1.87 -14.21 -18.67
N GLU A 74 -2.88 -14.10 -17.82
CA GLU A 74 -3.94 -15.12 -17.71
C GLU A 74 -5.09 -14.89 -18.71
N ARG A 75 -5.06 -13.78 -19.46
CA ARG A 75 -5.88 -13.53 -20.65
C ARG A 75 -5.27 -14.17 -21.90
#